data_AF-A0A9P7J6L6-F1
#
_entry.id   AF-A0A9P7J6L6-F1
#
_cell.length_a   1.000
_cell.length_b   1.000
_cell.length_c   1.000
_cell.angle_alpha   90.00
_cell.angle_beta   90.00
_cell.angle_gamma   90.00
#
_symmetry.space_group_name_H-M   'P 1'
#
loop_
_entity.id
_entity.type
_entity.pdbx_description
1 polymer ?
#
loop_
_entity_poly.entity_id
_entity_poly.type
_entity_poly.pdbx_seq_one_letter_code
_entity_poly.pdbx_strand_id
1 'polypeptide(L)'
;YVWATVKALFLCGAIRSAVKSFSPETSGSVDGGTIFDDSLPPHLRYLRSCIIATLYAFTIYSLLQANYEITVVICVLIFRQHPDQCPPSFDSPWRATSLRELWSRRWHQWLRRIFIFLGGNPLSLLFGRIGGVMGAFLVSGFIHHLAVRPIDPSSEMWRMVPPFGMMGTGMVIERAVAGNKTGGWIGWMWTMCWLVLWGNVPVDGWARTRLLWGSSTLDSATPVRQPIERLVRTFDEYLH
;
A
#
# COMPACT_ATOMS: atom_id res chain seq x y z
N TYR A 1 -17.98 -14.40 -6.58
CA TYR A 1 -16.76 -14.50 -5.77
C TYR A 1 -15.62 -15.17 -6.52
N VAL A 2 -15.74 -16.43 -6.96
CA VAL A 2 -14.65 -17.13 -7.71
C VAL A 2 -14.07 -16.33 -8.88
N TRP A 3 -14.88 -15.77 -9.77
CA TRP A 3 -14.41 -14.93 -10.89
C TRP A 3 -13.73 -13.62 -10.47
N ALA A 4 -14.16 -13.03 -9.36
CA ALA A 4 -13.50 -11.85 -8.81
C ALA A 4 -12.11 -12.22 -8.27
N THR A 5 -11.98 -13.41 -7.68
CA THR A 5 -10.72 -13.90 -7.10
C THR A 5 -9.72 -14.21 -8.19
N VAL A 6 -10.17 -14.84 -9.28
CA VAL A 6 -9.34 -15.07 -10.48
C VAL A 6 -8.85 -13.74 -11.07
N LYS A 7 -9.73 -12.73 -11.19
CA LYS A 7 -9.34 -11.40 -11.68
C LYS A 7 -8.33 -10.72 -10.76
N ALA A 8 -8.53 -10.75 -9.45
CA ALA A 8 -7.63 -10.15 -8.46
C ALA A 8 -6.25 -10.82 -8.49
N LEU A 9 -6.20 -12.15 -8.58
CA LEU A 9 -4.96 -12.92 -8.69
C LEU A 9 -4.22 -12.64 -10.01
N PHE A 10 -4.94 -12.56 -11.14
CA PHE A 10 -4.35 -12.18 -12.43
C PHE A 10 -3.75 -10.77 -12.39
N LEU A 11 -4.52 -9.80 -11.90
CA LEU A 11 -4.08 -8.41 -11.76
C LEU A 11 -2.84 -8.32 -10.85
N CYS A 12 -2.85 -9.06 -9.74
CA CYS A 12 -1.71 -9.16 -8.84
C CYS A 12 -0.45 -9.73 -9.53
N GLY A 13 -0.59 -10.77 -10.35
CA GLY A 13 0.53 -11.32 -11.14
C GLY A 13 1.09 -10.33 -12.17
N ALA A 14 0.20 -9.62 -12.87
CA ALA A 14 0.58 -8.60 -13.85
C ALA A 14 1.36 -7.45 -13.19
N ILE A 15 0.84 -6.91 -12.08
CA ILE A 15 1.47 -5.78 -11.38
C ILE A 15 2.79 -6.21 -10.75
N ARG A 16 2.87 -7.41 -10.15
CA ARG A 16 4.15 -7.93 -9.62
C ARG A 16 5.20 -8.09 -10.71
N SER A 17 4.82 -8.54 -11.91
CA SER A 17 5.72 -8.60 -13.06
C SER A 17 6.25 -7.21 -13.44
N ALA A 18 5.39 -6.18 -13.38
CA ALA A 18 5.81 -4.80 -13.60
C ALA A 18 6.76 -4.28 -12.52
N VAL A 19 6.45 -4.50 -11.23
CA VAL A 19 7.33 -4.10 -10.11
C VAL A 19 8.73 -4.71 -10.26
N LYS A 20 8.83 -6.00 -10.59
CA LYS A 20 10.11 -6.69 -10.81
C LYS A 20 10.87 -6.11 -12.01
N SER A 21 10.15 -5.81 -13.09
CA SER A 21 10.76 -5.25 -14.30
C SER A 21 11.33 -3.84 -14.04
N PHE A 22 10.64 -2.99 -13.27
CA PHE A 22 11.10 -1.64 -12.94
C PHE A 22 12.25 -1.60 -11.93
N SER A 23 12.54 -2.69 -11.22
CA SER A 23 13.60 -2.74 -10.21
C SER A 23 14.33 -4.09 -10.26
N PRO A 24 15.00 -4.42 -11.38
CA PRO A 24 15.56 -5.75 -11.62
C PRO A 24 16.68 -6.09 -10.65
N GLU A 25 17.57 -5.15 -10.32
CA GLU A 25 18.67 -5.35 -9.38
C GLU A 25 18.18 -5.64 -7.96
N THR A 26 17.25 -4.82 -7.50
CA THR A 26 16.57 -4.97 -6.22
C THR A 26 15.80 -6.29 -6.18
N SER A 27 15.21 -6.71 -7.31
CA SER A 27 14.38 -7.92 -7.41
C SER A 27 15.07 -9.25 -7.66
N GLY A 28 16.29 -9.21 -8.18
CA GLY A 28 17.18 -10.35 -8.30
C GLY A 28 18.10 -10.55 -7.10
N SER A 29 18.20 -9.55 -6.22
CA SER A 29 19.09 -9.58 -5.05
C SER A 29 18.53 -10.44 -3.92
N VAL A 30 19.32 -11.43 -3.48
CA VAL A 30 19.05 -12.23 -2.28
C VAL A 30 19.03 -11.35 -1.02
N ASP A 31 19.68 -10.20 -1.04
CA ASP A 31 19.81 -9.28 0.10
C ASP A 31 18.75 -8.18 0.15
N GLY A 32 17.83 -8.17 -0.83
CA GLY A 32 16.94 -7.05 -1.07
C GLY A 32 17.67 -5.85 -1.64
N GLY A 33 16.97 -4.71 -1.71
CA GLY A 33 17.53 -3.51 -2.31
C GLY A 33 16.62 -2.30 -2.15
N THR A 34 17.02 -1.19 -2.75
CA THR A 34 16.28 0.07 -2.71
C THR A 34 15.45 0.30 -3.97
N ILE A 35 14.33 1.01 -3.85
CA ILE A 35 13.54 1.46 -5.01
C ILE A 35 14.11 2.72 -5.67
N PHE A 36 15.15 3.31 -5.07
CA PHE A 36 15.82 4.51 -5.55
C PHE A 36 17.06 4.13 -6.38
N ASP A 37 17.03 4.46 -7.66
CA ASP A 37 18.13 4.20 -8.58
C ASP A 37 19.16 5.34 -8.55
N ASP A 38 20.32 5.07 -7.98
CA ASP A 38 21.38 6.06 -7.80
C ASP A 38 22.09 6.46 -9.10
N SER A 39 21.94 5.68 -10.18
CA SER A 39 22.50 6.00 -11.50
C SER A 39 21.74 7.13 -12.21
N LEU A 40 20.49 7.37 -11.82
CA LEU A 40 19.63 8.38 -12.43
C LEU A 40 19.77 9.77 -11.76
N PRO A 41 19.57 10.86 -12.53
CA PRO A 41 19.37 12.20 -11.98
C PRO A 41 18.22 12.23 -10.96
N PRO A 42 18.26 13.13 -9.95
CA PRO A 42 17.32 13.10 -8.83
C PRO A 42 15.83 13.07 -9.23
N HIS A 43 15.43 13.85 -10.23
CA HIS A 43 14.04 13.90 -10.67
C HIS A 43 13.56 12.60 -11.33
N LEU A 44 14.41 11.95 -12.13
CA LEU A 44 14.10 10.65 -12.76
C LEU A 44 14.13 9.51 -11.73
N ARG A 45 15.05 9.57 -10.76
CA ARG A 45 15.10 8.64 -9.63
C ARG A 45 13.78 8.62 -8.85
N TYR A 46 13.28 9.79 -8.48
CA TYR A 46 12.00 9.90 -7.77
C TYR A 46 10.79 9.56 -8.65
N LEU A 47 10.84 9.85 -9.95
CA LEU A 47 9.79 9.41 -10.87
C LEU A 47 9.70 7.87 -10.91
N ARG A 48 10.85 7.19 -11.08
CA ARG A 48 10.94 5.72 -11.08
C ARG A 48 10.45 5.15 -9.75
N SER A 49 10.88 5.71 -8.62
CA SER A 49 10.47 5.24 -7.30
C SER A 49 8.96 5.43 -7.06
N CYS A 50 8.37 6.53 -7.53
CA CYS A 50 6.92 6.77 -7.45
C CYS A 50 6.11 5.79 -8.30
N ILE A 51 6.60 5.42 -9.48
CA ILE A 51 6.00 4.37 -10.31
C ILE A 51 6.02 3.03 -9.56
N ILE A 52 7.19 2.63 -9.04
CA ILE A 52 7.34 1.40 -8.25
C ILE A 52 6.42 1.40 -7.03
N ALA A 53 6.40 2.48 -6.25
CA ALA A 53 5.55 2.61 -5.06
C ALA A 53 4.06 2.51 -5.39
N THR A 54 3.62 3.11 -6.50
CA THR A 54 2.23 3.04 -6.96
C THR A 54 1.86 1.62 -7.37
N LEU A 55 2.70 0.97 -8.19
CA LEU A 55 2.49 -0.42 -8.58
C LEU A 55 2.46 -1.34 -7.35
N TYR A 56 3.33 -1.10 -6.37
CA TYR A 56 3.34 -1.89 -5.16
C TYR A 56 2.07 -1.69 -4.31
N ALA A 57 1.55 -0.46 -4.20
CA ALA A 57 0.28 -0.20 -3.55
C ALA A 57 -0.88 -0.98 -4.21
N PHE A 58 -0.92 -1.04 -5.54
CA PHE A 58 -1.91 -1.87 -6.25
C PHE A 58 -1.67 -3.38 -6.05
N THR A 59 -0.43 -3.82 -5.87
CA THR A 59 -0.11 -5.21 -5.50
C THR A 59 -0.68 -5.55 -4.13
N ILE A 60 -0.43 -4.72 -3.11
CA ILE A 60 -0.97 -4.90 -1.76
C ILE A 60 -2.50 -4.94 -1.82
N TYR A 61 -3.12 -3.97 -2.50
CA TYR A 61 -4.57 -3.92 -2.69
C TYR A 61 -5.10 -5.23 -3.29
N SER A 62 -4.49 -5.72 -4.38
CA SER A 62 -4.93 -6.93 -5.08
C SER A 62 -4.79 -8.18 -4.20
N LEU A 63 -3.70 -8.29 -3.44
CA LEU A 63 -3.48 -9.40 -2.50
C LEU A 63 -4.49 -9.40 -1.36
N LEU A 64 -4.71 -8.25 -0.72
CA LEU A 64 -5.68 -8.12 0.36
C LEU A 64 -7.11 -8.37 -0.13
N GLN A 65 -7.46 -7.87 -1.32
CA GLN A 65 -8.76 -8.13 -1.94
C GLN A 65 -8.94 -9.61 -2.26
N ALA A 66 -7.94 -10.29 -2.82
CA ALA A 66 -8.00 -11.72 -3.10
C ALA A 66 -8.17 -12.53 -1.80
N ASN A 67 -7.40 -12.23 -0.76
CA ASN A 67 -7.52 -12.87 0.56
C ASN A 67 -8.92 -12.68 1.15
N TYR A 68 -9.46 -11.46 1.08
CA TYR A 68 -10.82 -11.18 1.53
C TYR A 68 -11.85 -12.04 0.80
N GLU A 69 -11.79 -12.09 -0.53
CA GLU A 69 -12.74 -12.88 -1.30
C GLU A 69 -12.66 -14.37 -1.02
N ILE A 70 -11.45 -14.91 -0.79
CA ILE A 70 -11.26 -16.29 -0.32
C ILE A 70 -11.95 -16.49 1.03
N THR A 71 -11.75 -15.58 1.98
CA THR A 71 -12.44 -15.63 3.28
C THR A 71 -13.96 -15.60 3.11
N VAL A 72 -14.50 -14.75 2.24
CA VAL A 72 -15.95 -14.71 1.95
C VAL A 72 -16.45 -16.02 1.37
N VAL A 73 -15.71 -16.62 0.43
CA VAL A 73 -16.05 -17.94 -0.13
C VAL A 73 -16.11 -19.00 0.97
N ILE A 74 -15.14 -19.01 1.90
CA ILE A 74 -15.15 -19.91 3.05
C ILE A 74 -16.35 -19.64 3.97
N CYS A 75 -16.62 -18.37 4.32
CA CYS A 75 -17.76 -17.98 5.15
C CYS A 75 -19.11 -18.40 4.56
N VAL A 76 -19.30 -18.20 3.25
CA VAL A 76 -20.57 -18.51 2.59
C VAL A 76 -20.72 -20.01 2.35
N LEU A 77 -19.68 -20.70 1.87
CA LEU A 77 -19.79 -22.12 1.49
C LEU A 77 -19.71 -23.07 2.69
N ILE A 78 -18.81 -22.80 3.64
CA ILE A 78 -18.55 -23.69 4.78
C ILE A 78 -19.42 -23.28 5.97
N PHE A 79 -19.39 -22.00 6.34
CA PHE A 79 -20.11 -21.50 7.51
C PHE A 79 -21.55 -21.05 7.22
N ARG A 80 -21.99 -21.13 5.96
CA ARG A 80 -23.35 -20.77 5.49
C ARG A 80 -23.80 -19.37 5.92
N GLN A 81 -22.86 -18.44 6.00
CA GLN A 81 -23.17 -17.03 6.25
C GLN A 81 -23.86 -16.41 5.03
N HIS A 82 -24.76 -15.47 5.28
CA HIS A 82 -25.35 -14.68 4.21
C HIS A 82 -24.30 -13.72 3.64
N PRO A 83 -24.18 -13.53 2.31
CA PRO A 83 -23.19 -12.62 1.72
C PRO A 83 -23.18 -11.21 2.31
N ASP A 84 -24.33 -10.68 2.73
CA ASP A 84 -24.44 -9.35 3.35
C ASP A 84 -23.74 -9.24 4.72
N GLN A 85 -23.44 -10.38 5.36
CA GLN A 85 -22.63 -10.44 6.58
C GLN A 85 -21.13 -10.29 6.29
N CYS A 86 -20.74 -10.30 5.02
CA CYS A 86 -19.38 -10.10 4.53
C CYS A 86 -19.30 -8.76 3.76
N PRO A 87 -19.23 -7.61 4.46
CA PRO A 87 -19.16 -6.31 3.80
C PRO A 87 -17.80 -6.13 3.08
N PRO A 88 -17.79 -5.53 1.87
CA PRO A 88 -16.57 -5.31 1.10
C PRO A 88 -15.46 -4.63 1.91
N SER A 89 -14.24 -5.13 1.73
CA SER A 89 -13.09 -4.60 2.45
C SER A 89 -12.58 -3.29 1.89
N PHE A 90 -12.75 -3.07 0.59
CA PHE A 90 -12.31 -1.86 -0.09
C PHE A 90 -13.45 -1.25 -0.88
N ASP A 91 -13.41 0.08 -1.04
CA ASP A 91 -14.28 0.81 -1.96
C ASP A 91 -13.45 1.77 -2.82
N SER A 92 -12.92 1.24 -3.94
CA SER A 92 -12.19 2.00 -4.96
C SER A 92 -11.24 3.07 -4.38
N PRO A 93 -10.17 2.70 -3.64
CA PRO A 93 -9.31 3.66 -2.93
C PRO A 93 -8.78 4.81 -3.78
N TRP A 94 -8.47 4.54 -5.04
CA TRP A 94 -8.00 5.54 -6.02
C TRP A 94 -9.02 6.63 -6.37
N ARG A 95 -10.28 6.51 -5.95
CA ARG A 95 -11.32 7.54 -6.08
C ARG A 95 -11.41 8.47 -4.87
N ALA A 96 -10.56 8.29 -3.85
CA ALA A 96 -10.56 9.15 -2.68
C ALA A 96 -10.20 10.60 -3.05
N THR A 97 -11.00 11.55 -2.56
CA THR A 97 -10.77 13.00 -2.73
C THR A 97 -10.31 13.68 -1.43
N SER A 98 -10.07 12.88 -0.39
CA SER A 98 -9.47 13.31 0.86
C SER A 98 -8.77 12.12 1.52
N LEU A 99 -7.74 12.40 2.33
CA LEU A 99 -7.07 11.40 3.16
C LEU A 99 -8.03 10.79 4.17
N ARG A 100 -8.96 11.60 4.70
CA ARG A 100 -10.04 11.07 5.55
C ARG A 100 -10.86 10.02 4.82
N GLU A 101 -11.36 10.32 3.62
CA GLU A 101 -12.17 9.39 2.83
C GLU A 101 -11.39 8.11 2.49
N LEU A 102 -10.11 8.26 2.14
CA LEU A 102 -9.23 7.13 1.87
C LEU A 102 -9.16 6.18 3.07
N TRP A 103 -8.73 6.68 4.23
CA TRP A 103 -8.40 5.83 5.38
C TRP A 103 -9.61 5.41 6.22
N SER A 104 -10.68 6.23 6.29
CA SER A 104 -11.84 5.92 7.13
C SER A 104 -12.93 5.11 6.43
N ARG A 105 -12.85 4.96 5.10
CA ARG A 105 -13.95 4.38 4.31
C ARG A 105 -13.49 3.51 3.16
N ARG A 106 -12.58 3.98 2.31
CA ARG A 106 -12.24 3.30 1.06
C ARG A 106 -11.16 2.23 1.19
N TRP A 107 -10.22 2.43 2.11
CA TRP A 107 -9.16 1.48 2.44
C TRP A 107 -9.64 0.44 3.46
N HIS A 108 -8.98 -0.72 3.54
CA HIS A 108 -9.40 -1.82 4.41
C HIS A 108 -9.67 -1.40 5.87
N GLN A 109 -10.76 -1.90 6.44
CA GLN A 109 -11.23 -1.50 7.79
C GLN A 109 -10.95 -2.54 8.89
N TRP A 110 -10.30 -3.66 8.58
CA TRP A 110 -10.15 -4.81 9.48
C TRP A 110 -9.39 -4.45 10.76
N LEU A 111 -8.28 -3.71 10.62
CA LEU A 111 -7.41 -3.33 11.72
C LEU A 111 -7.84 -2.03 12.42
N ARG A 112 -8.90 -1.35 11.93
CA ARG A 112 -9.33 -0.05 12.45
C ARG A 112 -9.63 -0.09 13.95
N ARG A 113 -10.31 -1.14 14.41
CA ARG A 113 -10.64 -1.30 15.84
C ARG A 113 -9.38 -1.42 16.70
N ILE A 114 -8.40 -2.19 16.23
CA ILE A 114 -7.10 -2.36 16.92
C ILE A 114 -6.37 -1.02 17.00
N PHE A 115 -6.29 -0.29 15.89
CA PHE A 115 -5.62 1.01 15.83
C PHE A 115 -6.28 2.05 16.75
N ILE A 116 -7.62 2.11 16.75
CA ILE A 116 -8.37 3.01 17.63
C ILE A 116 -8.19 2.58 19.09
N PHE A 117 -8.30 1.29 19.42
CA PHE A 117 -8.21 0.84 20.79
C PHE A 117 -6.81 1.04 21.39
N LEU A 118 -5.76 0.60 20.69
CA LEU A 118 -4.38 0.62 21.19
C LEU A 118 -3.73 2.00 21.09
N GLY A 119 -4.06 2.78 20.06
CA GLY A 119 -3.41 4.06 19.79
C GLY A 119 -4.37 5.23 19.93
N GLY A 120 -5.51 5.16 19.26
CA GLY A 120 -6.46 6.28 19.18
C GLY A 120 -7.06 6.68 20.53
N ASN A 121 -7.60 5.74 21.29
CA ASN A 121 -8.24 5.98 22.58
C ASN A 121 -7.26 6.57 23.60
N PRO A 122 -6.11 5.94 23.90
CA PRO A 122 -5.20 6.48 24.90
C PRO A 122 -4.67 7.87 24.52
N LEU A 123 -4.30 8.08 23.25
CA LEU A 123 -3.79 9.39 22.83
C LEU A 123 -4.91 10.43 22.68
N SER A 124 -6.17 10.02 22.50
CA SER A 124 -7.32 10.93 22.57
C SER A 124 -7.55 11.47 23.96
N LEU A 125 -7.33 10.65 24.99
CA LEU A 125 -7.45 11.10 26.39
C LEU A 125 -6.41 12.16 26.74
N LEU A 126 -5.21 12.06 26.16
CA LEU A 126 -4.10 12.97 26.44
C LEU A 126 -4.10 14.24 25.57
N PHE A 127 -4.42 14.10 24.27
CA PHE A 127 -4.24 15.17 23.28
C PHE A 127 -5.51 15.41 22.42
N GLY A 128 -6.66 14.95 22.88
CA GLY A 128 -7.94 15.11 22.19
C GLY A 128 -7.97 14.47 20.81
N ARG A 129 -8.82 15.01 19.92
CA ARG A 129 -9.06 14.42 18.60
C ARG A 129 -7.81 14.26 17.74
N ILE A 130 -6.86 15.19 17.83
CA ILE A 130 -5.59 15.12 17.09
C ILE A 130 -4.77 13.93 17.59
N GLY A 131 -4.64 13.80 18.91
CA GLY A 131 -4.00 12.63 19.54
C GLY A 131 -4.60 11.32 19.07
N GLY A 132 -5.93 11.25 18.98
CA GLY A 132 -6.61 10.04 18.50
C GLY A 132 -6.27 9.64 17.08
N VAL A 133 -6.21 10.61 16.16
CA VAL A 133 -5.82 10.34 14.77
C VAL A 133 -4.36 9.91 14.71
N MET A 134 -3.46 10.67 15.36
CA MET A 134 -2.04 10.36 15.34
C MET A 134 -1.74 9.00 15.96
N GLY A 135 -2.34 8.68 17.12
CA GLY A 135 -2.14 7.42 17.80
C GLY A 135 -2.56 6.21 16.99
N ALA A 136 -3.69 6.28 16.30
CA ALA A 136 -4.14 5.20 15.42
C ALA A 136 -3.13 4.91 14.30
N PHE A 137 -2.57 5.96 13.68
CA PHE A 137 -1.58 5.79 12.60
C PHE A 137 -0.21 5.38 13.10
N LEU A 138 0.23 5.84 14.27
CA LEU A 138 1.50 5.39 14.87
C LEU A 138 1.46 3.90 15.22
N VAL A 139 0.36 3.42 15.82
CA VAL A 139 0.14 1.99 16.03
C VAL A 139 0.08 1.22 14.72
N SER A 140 -0.53 1.79 13.68
CA SER A 140 -0.53 1.19 12.34
C SER A 140 0.89 0.99 11.81
N GLY A 141 1.74 2.03 11.85
CA GLY A 141 3.13 1.92 11.43
C GLY A 141 3.94 0.93 12.28
N PHE A 142 3.66 0.85 13.59
CA PHE A 142 4.31 -0.09 14.49
C PHE A 142 3.96 -1.54 14.15
N ILE A 143 2.68 -1.83 13.88
CA ILE A 143 2.24 -3.17 13.44
C ILE A 143 2.89 -3.55 12.11
N HIS A 144 3.03 -2.62 11.16
CA HIS A 144 3.75 -2.90 9.91
C HIS A 144 5.23 -3.19 10.14
N HIS A 145 5.89 -2.49 11.08
CA HIS A 145 7.26 -2.83 11.47
C HIS A 145 7.36 -4.23 12.09
N LEU A 146 6.45 -4.58 13.00
CA LEU A 146 6.39 -5.91 13.60
C LEU A 146 6.11 -7.02 12.58
N ALA A 147 5.31 -6.75 11.55
CA ALA A 147 5.03 -7.72 10.49
C ALA A 147 6.27 -8.05 9.64
N VAL A 148 7.20 -7.10 9.54
CA VAL A 148 8.41 -7.22 8.72
C VAL A 148 9.59 -7.81 9.52
N ARG A 149 9.65 -7.54 10.83
CA ARG A 149 10.75 -8.00 11.70
C ARG A 149 11.08 -9.50 11.66
N PRO A 150 10.11 -10.43 11.53
CA PRO A 150 10.43 -11.85 11.39
C PRO A 150 11.16 -12.20 10.09
N ILE A 151 10.98 -11.40 9.04
CA ILE A 151 11.62 -11.57 7.73
C ILE A 151 13.00 -10.93 7.75
N ASP A 152 13.09 -9.72 8.31
CA ASP A 152 14.32 -8.97 8.47
C ASP A 152 14.42 -8.36 9.88
N PRO A 153 15.16 -9.02 10.79
CA PRO A 153 15.41 -8.50 12.13
C PRO A 153 16.20 -7.18 12.15
N SER A 154 16.87 -6.82 11.06
CA SER A 154 17.60 -5.55 10.94
C SER A 154 16.73 -4.41 10.42
N SER A 155 15.46 -4.69 10.09
CA SER A 155 14.53 -3.71 9.55
C SER A 155 14.44 -2.45 10.41
N GLU A 156 14.54 -1.29 9.77
CA GLU A 156 14.59 -0.02 10.46
C GLU A 156 13.18 0.51 10.74
N MET A 157 12.86 0.74 12.02
CA MET A 157 11.54 1.20 12.45
C MET A 157 11.12 2.54 11.79
N TRP A 158 12.09 3.42 11.52
CA TRP A 158 11.82 4.74 10.92
C TRP A 158 11.24 4.64 9.50
N ARG A 159 11.39 3.50 8.82
CA ARG A 159 10.81 3.30 7.48
C ARG A 159 9.32 2.98 7.52
N MET A 160 8.80 2.62 8.69
CA MET A 160 7.39 2.24 8.87
C MET A 160 6.67 3.24 9.78
N VAL A 161 7.17 3.51 10.99
CA VAL A 161 6.38 4.28 11.97
C VAL A 161 6.14 5.74 11.55
N PRO A 162 7.17 6.56 11.24
CA PRO A 162 6.98 7.94 10.81
C PRO A 162 6.13 8.11 9.53
N PRO A 163 6.36 7.39 8.41
CA PRO A 163 5.57 7.59 7.20
C PRO A 163 4.08 7.26 7.39
N PHE A 164 3.76 6.25 8.19
CA PHE A 164 2.37 5.97 8.57
C PHE A 164 1.81 7.06 9.47
N GLY A 165 2.59 7.57 10.44
CA GLY A 165 2.24 8.74 11.23
C GLY A 165 1.90 9.97 10.36
N MET A 166 2.61 10.16 9.25
CA MET A 166 2.35 11.24 8.31
C MET A 166 1.02 11.13 7.57
N MET A 167 0.40 9.94 7.50
CA MET A 167 -1.00 9.84 7.05
C MET A 167 -1.96 10.52 8.03
N GLY A 168 -1.71 10.38 9.33
CA GLY A 168 -2.43 11.09 10.39
C GLY A 168 -2.18 12.59 10.32
N THR A 169 -0.92 13.01 10.17
CA THR A 169 -0.55 14.42 10.00
C THR A 169 -1.28 15.04 8.80
N GLY A 170 -1.29 14.34 7.66
CA GLY A 170 -2.01 14.76 6.46
C GLY A 170 -3.49 14.97 6.71
N MET A 171 -4.15 14.07 7.45
CA MET A 171 -5.56 14.23 7.84
C MET A 171 -5.82 15.42 8.76
N VAL A 172 -4.87 15.73 9.66
CA VAL A 172 -4.96 16.90 10.56
C VAL A 172 -4.79 18.19 9.76
N ILE A 173 -3.79 18.26 8.88
CA ILE A 173 -3.56 19.40 7.96
C ILE A 173 -4.79 19.61 7.08
N GLU A 174 -5.28 18.54 6.46
CA GLU A 174 -6.46 18.54 5.60
C GLU A 174 -7.68 19.14 6.33
N ARG A 175 -7.89 18.75 7.58
CA ARG A 175 -8.96 19.29 8.43
C ARG A 175 -8.74 20.76 8.77
N ALA A 176 -7.51 21.17 9.07
CA ALA A 176 -7.20 22.54 9.44
C ALA A 176 -7.37 23.51 8.24
N VAL A 177 -6.93 23.10 7.06
CA VAL A 177 -6.93 23.95 5.85
C VAL A 177 -8.30 23.95 5.14
N ALA A 178 -8.89 22.77 4.92
CA ALA A 178 -10.08 22.62 4.08
C ALA A 178 -11.34 22.25 4.89
N GLY A 179 -11.23 22.00 6.19
CA GLY A 179 -12.38 21.71 7.04
C GLY A 179 -13.06 20.37 6.72
N ASN A 180 -14.27 20.42 6.17
CA ASN A 180 -15.01 19.28 5.61
C ASN A 180 -15.21 19.43 4.09
N LYS A 181 -14.61 20.45 3.47
CA LYS A 181 -14.88 20.84 2.08
C LYS A 181 -13.88 20.25 1.09
N THR A 182 -13.05 19.30 1.51
CA THR A 182 -12.19 18.55 0.60
C THR A 182 -13.02 17.75 -0.38
N GLY A 183 -12.70 17.87 -1.66
CA GLY A 183 -13.43 17.18 -2.71
C GLY A 183 -12.90 17.54 -4.11
N GLY A 184 -13.46 16.88 -5.11
CA GLY A 184 -13.14 17.11 -6.51
C GLY A 184 -11.69 16.80 -6.87
N TRP A 185 -11.25 17.37 -8.00
CA TRP A 185 -9.92 17.13 -8.57
C TRP A 185 -8.78 17.59 -7.65
N ILE A 186 -8.90 18.76 -7.00
CA ILE A 186 -7.86 19.29 -6.12
C ILE A 186 -7.67 18.39 -4.89
N GLY A 187 -8.77 17.95 -4.27
CA GLY A 187 -8.71 17.02 -3.15
C GLY A 187 -8.14 15.66 -3.55
N TRP A 188 -8.47 15.19 -4.75
CA TRP A 188 -7.89 13.98 -5.31
C TRP A 188 -6.38 14.11 -5.51
N MET A 189 -5.90 15.20 -6.14
CA MET A 189 -4.47 15.46 -6.30
C MET A 189 -3.75 15.52 -4.96
N TRP A 190 -4.29 16.27 -3.99
CA TRP A 190 -3.76 16.31 -2.62
C TRP A 190 -3.60 14.91 -2.01
N THR A 191 -4.67 14.11 -2.07
CA THR A 191 -4.70 12.77 -1.50
C THR A 191 -3.67 11.86 -2.16
N MET A 192 -3.64 11.82 -3.50
CA MET A 192 -2.74 10.94 -4.24
C MET A 192 -1.29 11.38 -4.12
N CYS A 193 -0.99 12.68 -4.21
CA CYS A 193 0.37 13.20 -4.03
C CYS A 193 0.88 12.92 -2.61
N TRP A 194 0.06 13.12 -1.58
CA TRP A 194 0.45 12.82 -0.19
C TRP A 194 0.72 11.33 0.01
N LEU A 195 -0.15 10.47 -0.54
CA LEU A 195 -0.01 9.02 -0.46
C LEU A 195 1.27 8.54 -1.17
N VAL A 196 1.55 9.03 -2.36
CA VAL A 196 2.76 8.66 -3.13
C VAL A 196 4.01 9.18 -2.43
N LEU A 197 4.02 10.45 -2.00
CA LEU A 197 5.17 11.05 -1.31
C LEU A 197 5.60 10.23 -0.10
N TRP A 198 4.67 9.98 0.82
CA TRP A 198 4.97 9.22 2.04
C TRP A 198 5.04 7.72 1.82
N GLY A 199 4.36 7.19 0.80
CA GLY A 199 4.35 5.77 0.45
C GLY A 199 5.68 5.27 -0.08
N ASN A 200 6.52 6.12 -0.67
CA ASN A 200 7.86 5.72 -1.13
C ASN A 200 8.72 5.13 0.00
N VAL A 201 8.67 5.72 1.21
CA VAL A 201 9.53 5.30 2.34
C VAL A 201 9.22 3.89 2.85
N PRO A 202 7.97 3.52 3.19
CA PRO A 202 7.65 2.16 3.61
C PRO A 202 7.82 1.16 2.48
N VAL A 203 7.58 1.55 1.22
CA VAL A 203 7.84 0.68 0.06
C VAL A 203 9.32 0.38 -0.10
N ASP A 204 10.18 1.38 0.04
CA ASP A 204 11.63 1.18 0.10
C ASP A 204 12.03 0.29 1.28
N GLY A 205 11.38 0.47 2.44
CA GLY A 205 11.57 -0.42 3.59
C GLY A 205 11.23 -1.88 3.26
N TRP A 206 10.07 -2.13 2.68
CA TRP A 206 9.66 -3.49 2.26
C TRP A 206 10.56 -4.08 1.19
N ALA A 207 11.10 -3.24 0.28
CA ALA A 207 12.08 -3.66 -0.73
C ALA A 207 13.37 -4.19 -0.11
N ARG A 208 13.86 -3.50 0.92
CA ARG A 208 15.07 -3.88 1.65
C ARG A 208 14.86 -5.14 2.48
N THR A 209 13.69 -5.31 3.07
CA THR A 209 13.39 -6.42 4.00
C THR A 209 12.99 -7.72 3.31
N ARG A 210 13.20 -7.80 2.00
CA ARG A 210 12.83 -8.91 1.14
C ARG A 210 11.35 -9.24 0.98
N LEU A 211 10.46 -8.42 1.55
CA LEU A 211 9.02 -8.66 1.50
C LEU A 211 8.48 -8.57 0.05
N LEU A 212 9.16 -7.82 -0.81
CA LEU A 212 8.84 -7.72 -2.24
C LEU A 212 9.15 -8.99 -3.05
N TRP A 213 9.92 -9.94 -2.50
CA TRP A 213 10.64 -10.95 -3.30
C TRP A 213 10.04 -12.36 -3.28
N GLY A 214 8.82 -12.53 -2.78
CA GLY A 214 8.12 -13.81 -2.90
C GLY A 214 7.80 -14.13 -4.36
N SER A 215 8.65 -14.89 -5.05
CA SER A 215 8.30 -15.50 -6.34
C SER A 215 7.14 -16.45 -6.13
N SER A 216 5.99 -16.15 -6.71
CA SER A 216 4.87 -17.09 -6.73
C SER A 216 4.80 -17.79 -8.08
N THR A 217 4.34 -19.04 -8.12
CA THR A 217 4.05 -19.76 -9.37
C THR A 217 3.12 -18.98 -10.31
N LEU A 218 2.29 -18.09 -9.74
CA LEU A 218 1.44 -17.12 -10.45
C LEU A 218 2.23 -16.08 -11.27
N ASP A 219 3.45 -15.71 -10.87
CA ASP A 219 4.30 -14.76 -11.60
C ASP A 219 4.86 -15.37 -12.89
N SER A 220 5.12 -16.68 -12.87
CA SER A 220 5.62 -17.43 -14.04
C SER A 220 4.53 -17.78 -15.04
N ALA A 221 3.27 -17.82 -14.60
CA ALA A 221 2.12 -18.21 -15.41
C ALA A 221 1.38 -17.02 -16.06
N THR A 222 1.78 -15.78 -15.79
CA THR A 222 1.06 -14.60 -16.29
C THR A 222 1.46 -14.28 -17.74
N PRO A 223 0.52 -14.34 -18.72
CA PRO A 223 0.83 -14.17 -20.15
C PRO A 223 1.28 -12.75 -20.53
N VAL A 224 1.21 -11.79 -19.59
CA VAL A 224 1.54 -10.38 -19.77
C VAL A 224 2.99 -10.04 -19.44
N ARG A 225 3.78 -11.00 -18.96
CA ARG A 225 5.18 -10.77 -18.53
C ARG A 225 6.05 -10.19 -19.64
N GLN A 226 6.11 -10.83 -20.81
CA GLN A 226 6.96 -10.37 -21.92
C GLN A 226 6.59 -8.96 -22.44
N PRO A 227 5.31 -8.61 -22.66
CA PRO A 227 4.93 -7.25 -22.99
C PRO A 227 5.37 -6.20 -21.96
N ILE A 228 5.24 -6.52 -20.66
CA ILE A 228 5.65 -5.63 -19.57
C ILE A 228 7.16 -5.43 -19.58
N GLU A 229 7.95 -6.51 -19.69
CA GLU A 229 9.41 -6.43 -19.75
C GLU A 229 9.88 -5.57 -20.93
N ARG A 230 9.24 -5.68 -22.11
CA ARG A 230 9.55 -4.82 -23.26
C ARG A 230 9.24 -3.35 -22.98
N LEU A 231 8.07 -3.06 -22.41
CA LEU A 231 7.66 -1.70 -22.11
C LEU A 231 8.61 -1.03 -21.12
N VAL A 232 9.03 -1.75 -20.08
CA VAL A 232 9.98 -1.22 -19.10
C VAL A 232 11.35 -1.02 -19.73
N ARG A 233 11.84 -1.93 -20.58
CA ARG A 233 13.11 -1.73 -21.29
C ARG A 233 13.10 -0.48 -22.17
N THR A 234 12.02 -0.26 -22.94
CA THR A 234 11.89 0.97 -23.75
C THR A 234 11.83 2.23 -22.89
N PHE A 235 11.22 2.14 -21.70
CA PHE A 235 11.23 3.24 -20.75
C PHE A 235 12.64 3.50 -20.20
N ASP A 236 13.38 2.46 -19.82
CA ASP A 236 14.76 2.59 -19.34
C ASP A 236 15.68 3.16 -20.43
N GLU A 237 15.52 2.75 -21.69
CA GLU A 237 16.22 3.33 -22.86
C GLU A 237 15.93 4.82 -23.05
N TYR A 238 14.77 5.33 -22.61
CA TYR A 238 14.42 6.75 -22.69
C TYR A 238 14.98 7.56 -21.50
N LEU A 239 15.26 6.90 -20.37
CA LEU A 239 15.78 7.56 -19.17
C LEU A 239 17.30 7.78 -19.20
N HIS A 240 18.03 7.06 -20.05
CA HIS A 240 19.49 7.11 -20.22
C HIS A 240 19.89 7.71 -21.56
#